data_AF-A0A9R0Y0D4-F1
#
_entry.id   AF-A0A9R0Y0D4-F1
#
_cell.length_a   1.000
_cell.length_b   1.000
_cell.length_c   1.000
_cell.angle_alpha   90.00
_cell.angle_beta   90.00
_cell.angle_gamma   90.00
#
_symmetry.space_group_name_H-M   'P 1'
#
loop_
_entity.id
_entity.type
_entity.pdbx_description
1 polymer ?
#
loop_
_entity_poly.entity_id
_entity_poly.type
_entity_poly.pdbx_seq_one_letter_code
_entity_poly.pdbx_strand_id
1 'polypeptide(L)'
;MLVHTMEELKLTGNHLKGSRPLLTFSSNFDQQPHWKLLKEMITQIFATPKDHRKAKPFHDHVFVFSIVDDHIWFRNYQISVPHNEIDKVDKGGLDKMTLVEVGPRYCLNPIKIFGGSFGGPTLYENPFYVSPNQIRALEKRKKAGKYAKKVKAKVRRKMHEMENTLEPDEFADLWKGED
;
A
#
# COMPACT_ATOMS: atom_id res chain seq x y z
N MET A 1 -3.85 -1.86 1.31
CA MET A 1 -3.99 -0.47 0.85
C MET A 1 -3.39 0.40 1.94
N LEU A 2 -2.34 1.15 1.63
CA LEU A 2 -1.78 2.14 2.56
C LEU A 2 -2.54 3.43 2.26
N VAL A 3 -3.44 3.84 3.16
CA VAL A 3 -4.19 5.09 3.07
C VAL A 3 -3.94 5.86 4.35
N HIS A 4 -3.53 7.10 4.19
CA HIS A 4 -3.31 8.08 5.23
C HIS A 4 -4.27 9.24 4.98
N THR A 5 -5.11 9.54 5.97
CA THR A 5 -6.16 10.57 5.87
C THR A 5 -5.65 11.91 6.38
N MET A 6 -6.34 13.00 6.04
CA MET A 6 -5.97 14.37 6.45
C MET A 6 -5.93 14.57 7.98
N GLU A 7 -6.59 13.70 8.75
CA GLU A 7 -6.62 13.78 10.23
C GLU A 7 -5.31 13.29 10.88
N GLU A 8 -4.37 12.75 10.09
CA GLU A 8 -3.07 12.36 10.61
C GLU A 8 -2.21 13.57 11.01
N LEU A 9 -1.70 13.55 12.24
CA LEU A 9 -0.96 14.63 12.91
C LEU A 9 0.21 15.23 12.09
N LYS A 10 0.75 14.50 11.11
CA LYS A 10 1.89 14.91 10.29
C LYS A 10 1.50 15.71 9.04
N LEU A 11 0.21 15.87 8.76
CA LEU A 11 -0.32 16.56 7.58
C LEU A 11 -0.87 17.93 7.99
N THR A 12 0.00 18.95 7.96
CA THR A 12 -0.30 20.28 8.49
C THR A 12 -0.76 21.28 7.41
N GLY A 13 -0.77 20.90 6.14
CA GLY A 13 -1.17 21.79 5.05
C GLY A 13 -2.68 21.96 4.95
N ASN A 14 -3.11 23.05 4.32
CA ASN A 14 -4.52 23.31 3.98
C ASN A 14 -4.61 24.07 2.66
N HIS A 15 -5.59 23.78 1.81
CA HIS A 15 -5.77 24.50 0.56
C HIS A 15 -7.24 24.78 0.25
N LEU A 16 -7.48 25.78 -0.58
CA LEU A 16 -8.80 26.21 -1.01
C LEU A 16 -9.56 25.07 -1.69
N LYS A 17 -10.76 24.78 -1.18
CA LYS A 17 -11.70 23.86 -1.80
C LYS A 17 -12.16 24.41 -3.15
N GLY A 18 -11.93 23.64 -4.21
CA GLY A 18 -12.27 24.03 -5.58
C GLY A 18 -11.19 24.87 -6.29
N SER A 19 -10.02 25.08 -5.69
CA SER A 19 -8.83 25.50 -6.45
C SER A 19 -8.43 24.41 -7.45
N ARG A 20 -7.76 24.81 -8.53
CA ARG A 20 -7.37 23.90 -9.61
C ARG A 20 -6.04 23.24 -9.25
N PRO A 21 -5.99 21.91 -9.04
CA PRO A 21 -4.74 21.23 -8.74
C PRO A 21 -3.80 21.28 -9.94
N LEU A 22 -2.51 21.44 -9.67
CA LEU A 22 -1.46 21.11 -10.64
C LEU A 22 -1.19 19.61 -10.56
N LEU A 23 -1.19 18.92 -11.70
CA LEU A 23 -0.89 17.49 -11.75
C LEU A 23 0.57 17.31 -12.16
N THR A 24 1.33 16.61 -11.33
CA THR A 24 2.73 16.26 -11.60
C THR A 24 2.87 14.75 -11.69
N PHE A 25 3.45 14.27 -12.78
CA PHE A 25 3.71 12.86 -13.00
C PHE A 25 5.22 12.60 -13.09
N SER A 26 5.70 11.54 -12.44
CA SER A 26 7.08 11.07 -12.64
C SER A 26 7.32 10.60 -14.07
N SER A 27 8.55 10.75 -14.59
CA SER A 27 8.96 10.28 -15.92
C SER A 27 8.69 8.79 -16.17
N ASN A 28 8.60 7.99 -15.11
CA ASN A 28 8.31 6.56 -15.18
C ASN A 28 6.95 6.26 -15.86
N PHE A 29 6.00 7.20 -15.83
CA PHE A 29 4.71 7.00 -16.50
C PHE A 29 4.83 6.91 -18.03
N ASP A 30 5.88 7.48 -18.61
CA ASP A 30 6.09 7.52 -20.05
C ASP A 30 6.90 6.30 -20.57
N GLN A 31 7.29 5.37 -19.69
CA GLN A 31 8.12 4.22 -20.06
C GLN A 31 7.30 3.08 -20.67
N GLN A 32 6.15 2.73 -20.09
CA GLN A 32 5.35 1.59 -20.55
C GLN A 32 3.95 2.01 -21.02
N PRO A 33 3.34 1.31 -22.01
CA PRO A 33 2.04 1.69 -22.56
C PRO A 33 0.91 1.71 -21.53
N HIS A 34 0.89 0.75 -20.61
CA HIS A 34 -0.14 0.69 -19.56
C HIS A 34 -0.02 1.88 -18.59
N TRP A 35 1.21 2.33 -18.28
CA TRP A 35 1.43 3.53 -17.46
C TRP A 35 1.00 4.80 -18.17
N LYS A 36 1.26 4.92 -19.49
CA LYS A 36 0.76 6.05 -20.30
C LYS A 36 -0.75 6.13 -20.27
N LEU A 37 -1.43 4.99 -20.44
CA LEU A 37 -2.88 4.92 -20.36
C LEU A 37 -3.39 5.34 -18.98
N LEU A 38 -2.76 4.87 -17.90
CA LEU A 38 -3.11 5.27 -16.54
C LEU A 38 -2.86 6.78 -16.30
N LYS A 39 -1.76 7.34 -16.81
CA LYS A 39 -1.47 8.78 -16.75
C LYS A 39 -2.58 9.61 -17.39
N GLU A 40 -3.09 9.19 -18.55
CA GLU A 40 -4.18 9.92 -19.20
C GLU A 40 -5.52 9.77 -18.49
N MET A 41 -5.83 8.57 -17.99
CA MET A 41 -7.04 8.38 -17.18
C MET A 41 -7.00 9.22 -15.90
N ILE A 42 -5.87 9.22 -15.18
CA ILE A 42 -5.69 10.01 -13.96
C ILE A 42 -5.80 11.51 -14.29
N THR A 43 -5.20 11.96 -15.40
CA THR A 43 -5.33 13.34 -15.85
C THR A 43 -6.81 13.70 -16.05
N GLN A 44 -7.60 12.87 -16.73
CA GLN A 44 -9.02 13.14 -16.93
C GLN A 44 -9.84 13.13 -15.64
N ILE A 45 -9.48 12.30 -14.66
CA ILE A 45 -10.18 12.18 -13.38
C ILE A 45 -9.90 13.40 -12.47
N PHE A 46 -8.64 13.81 -12.37
CA PHE A 46 -8.21 14.82 -11.40
C PHE A 46 -8.05 16.22 -12.00
N ALA A 47 -7.95 16.36 -13.33
CA ALA A 47 -7.91 17.67 -13.95
C ALA A 47 -9.25 18.38 -13.77
N THR A 48 -9.17 19.68 -13.47
CA THR A 48 -10.38 20.52 -13.44
C THR A 48 -10.63 21.04 -14.85
N PRO A 49 -11.81 20.79 -15.44
CA PRO A 49 -12.12 21.31 -16.78
C PRO A 49 -12.13 22.83 -16.76
N LYS A 50 -11.83 23.41 -17.93
CA LYS A 50 -11.88 24.86 -18.12
C LYS A 50 -13.30 25.35 -17.82
N ASP A 51 -13.40 26.49 -17.13
CA ASP A 51 -14.66 27.17 -16.80
C ASP A 51 -15.66 26.34 -15.97
N HIS A 52 -15.15 25.41 -15.15
CA HIS A 52 -15.98 24.70 -14.20
C HIS A 52 -16.61 25.66 -13.18
N ARG A 53 -17.94 25.62 -13.01
CA ARG A 53 -18.72 26.56 -12.18
C ARG A 53 -18.21 26.76 -10.74
N LYS A 54 -17.60 25.72 -10.15
CA LYS A 54 -17.06 25.74 -8.78
C LYS A 54 -15.55 25.96 -8.71
N ALA A 55 -14.87 26.14 -9.86
CA ALA A 55 -13.44 26.36 -9.89
C ALA A 55 -13.11 27.77 -9.39
N LYS A 56 -12.10 27.84 -8.51
CA LYS A 56 -11.48 29.09 -8.08
C LYS A 56 -10.30 29.40 -9.01
N PRO A 57 -9.98 30.69 -9.23
CA PRO A 57 -8.96 31.08 -10.20
C PRO A 57 -7.54 30.67 -9.77
N PHE A 58 -7.27 30.56 -8.46
CA PHE A 58 -5.94 30.32 -7.91
C PHE A 58 -5.51 28.85 -7.94
N HIS A 59 -4.20 28.65 -8.03
CA HIS A 59 -3.53 27.36 -7.85
C HIS A 59 -2.90 27.33 -6.47
N ASP A 60 -3.43 26.49 -5.59
CA ASP A 60 -3.06 26.44 -4.17
C ASP A 60 -2.44 25.09 -3.79
N HIS A 61 -2.60 24.08 -4.64
CA HIS A 61 -2.13 22.73 -4.36
C HIS A 61 -1.68 21.97 -5.61
N VAL A 62 -0.85 20.96 -5.36
CA VAL A 62 -0.25 20.07 -6.36
C VAL A 62 -0.56 18.62 -5.97
N PHE A 63 -1.06 17.86 -6.94
CA PHE A 63 -1.14 16.41 -6.87
C PHE A 63 0.09 15.80 -7.53
N VAL A 64 0.80 14.98 -6.77
CA VAL A 64 2.01 14.30 -7.22
C VAL A 64 1.73 12.81 -7.34
N PHE A 65 1.92 12.29 -8.55
CA PHE A 65 1.86 10.88 -8.86
C PHE A 65 3.26 10.37 -9.18
N SER A 66 3.74 9.41 -8.39
CA SER A 66 5.06 8.79 -8.57
C SER A 66 4.95 7.28 -8.59
N ILE A 67 5.63 6.63 -9.52
CA ILE A 67 5.71 5.16 -9.57
C ILE A 67 6.94 4.69 -8.77
N VAL A 68 6.72 3.87 -7.75
CA VAL A 68 7.79 3.21 -6.98
C VAL A 68 7.34 1.76 -6.73
N ASP A 69 8.22 0.80 -7.03
CA ASP A 69 7.95 -0.64 -6.93
C ASP A 69 6.67 -1.09 -7.66
N ASP A 70 6.44 -0.57 -8.88
CA ASP A 70 5.21 -0.80 -9.67
C ASP A 70 3.90 -0.38 -8.97
N HIS A 71 4.01 0.48 -7.94
CA HIS A 71 2.88 1.10 -7.28
C HIS A 71 2.83 2.59 -7.57
N ILE A 72 1.63 3.11 -7.80
CA ILE A 72 1.39 4.54 -7.93
C ILE A 72 1.18 5.13 -6.54
N TRP A 73 2.10 5.98 -6.13
CA TRP A 73 1.97 6.79 -4.93
C TRP A 73 1.34 8.12 -5.26
N PHE A 74 0.29 8.46 -4.52
CA PHE A 74 -0.36 9.76 -4.56
C PHE A 74 0.00 10.56 -3.32
N ARG A 75 0.36 11.83 -3.55
CA ARG A 75 0.57 12.83 -2.50
C ARG A 75 -0.06 14.16 -2.89
N ASN A 76 -0.57 14.86 -1.89
CA ASN A 76 -1.18 16.18 -2.03
C ASN A 76 -0.38 17.21 -1.22
N TYR A 77 0.10 18.25 -1.91
CA TYR A 77 0.89 19.33 -1.35
C TYR A 77 0.22 20.68 -1.54
N GLN A 78 0.19 21.48 -0.49
CA GLN A 78 -0.10 22.90 -0.56
C GLN A 78 1.14 23.66 -1.06
N ILE A 79 0.90 24.65 -1.92
CA ILE A 79 1.90 25.61 -2.36
C ILE A 79 1.96 26.75 -1.33
N SER A 80 3.06 26.85 -0.59
CA SER A 80 3.29 27.95 0.35
C SER A 80 4.37 28.88 -0.18
N VAL A 81 4.00 30.13 -0.40
CA VAL A 81 4.92 31.21 -0.79
C VAL A 81 5.01 32.17 0.39
N PRO A 82 6.20 32.44 0.95
CA PRO A 82 6.34 33.42 2.02
C PRO A 82 5.96 34.79 1.49
N HIS A 83 4.86 35.34 2.02
CA HIS A 83 4.34 36.64 1.62
C HIS A 83 5.04 37.72 2.44
N ASN A 84 5.80 38.58 1.78
CA ASN A 84 6.07 39.92 2.33
C ASN A 84 4.85 40.78 1.98
N GLU A 85 4.44 41.70 2.85
CA GLU A 85 3.16 42.44 2.89
C GLU A 85 2.73 43.23 1.63
N ILE A 86 3.44 43.08 0.52
CA ILE A 86 3.09 43.67 -0.78
C ILE A 86 2.44 42.56 -1.62
N ASP A 87 1.15 42.72 -1.93
CA ASP A 87 0.25 41.77 -2.61
C ASP A 87 0.72 41.22 -3.98
N LYS A 88 1.94 41.55 -4.42
CA LYS A 88 2.57 41.02 -5.64
C LYS A 88 3.76 40.16 -5.23
N VAL A 89 3.67 38.87 -5.51
CA VAL A 89 4.81 37.96 -5.36
C VAL A 89 5.95 38.47 -6.25
N ASP A 90 6.98 39.06 -5.64
CA ASP A 90 8.20 39.43 -6.35
C ASP A 90 8.81 38.18 -6.99
N LYS A 91 9.46 38.32 -8.15
CA LYS A 91 10.13 37.19 -8.83
C LYS A 91 11.12 36.45 -7.92
N GLY A 92 11.69 37.13 -6.91
CA GLY A 92 12.56 36.52 -5.89
C GLY A 92 11.84 35.72 -4.80
N GLY A 93 10.51 35.84 -4.68
CA GLY A 93 9.68 35.00 -3.82
C GLY A 93 9.44 33.60 -4.38
N LEU A 94 9.63 33.41 -5.69
CA LEU A 94 9.49 32.11 -6.35
C LEU A 94 10.56 31.11 -5.89
N ASP A 95 11.78 31.59 -5.62
CA ASP A 95 12.89 30.79 -5.11
C ASP A 95 12.66 30.27 -3.69
N LYS A 96 11.71 30.86 -2.95
CA LYS A 96 11.35 30.45 -1.58
C LYS A 96 10.04 29.68 -1.53
N MET A 97 9.53 29.21 -2.66
CA MET A 97 8.32 28.39 -2.69
C MET A 97 8.57 27.06 -1.97
N THR A 98 7.73 26.77 -0.98
CA THR A 98 7.78 25.53 -0.20
C THR A 98 6.50 24.73 -0.40
N LEU A 99 6.62 23.41 -0.25
CA LEU A 99 5.50 22.49 -0.36
C LEU A 99 5.21 21.88 1.01
N VAL A 100 3.96 21.99 1.47
CA VAL A 100 3.51 21.44 2.76
C VAL A 100 2.52 20.32 2.49
N GLU A 101 2.69 19.15 3.11
CA GLU A 101 1.82 17.99 2.87
C GLU A 101 0.46 18.19 3.56
N VAL A 102 -0.63 17.97 2.81
CA VAL A 102 -2.02 18.15 3.26
C VAL A 102 -2.72 16.80 3.42
N GLY A 103 -2.43 15.86 2.53
CA GLY A 103 -3.15 14.60 2.39
C GLY A 103 -4.40 14.69 1.51
N PRO A 104 -5.08 13.56 1.25
CA PRO A 104 -4.72 12.22 1.71
C PRO A 104 -3.47 11.68 0.99
N ARG A 105 -2.78 10.73 1.60
CA ARG A 105 -1.71 9.96 0.96
C ARG A 105 -2.19 8.54 0.75
N TYR A 106 -2.05 8.03 -0.46
CA TYR A 106 -2.41 6.64 -0.73
C TYR A 106 -1.53 6.03 -1.80
N CYS A 107 -1.58 4.70 -1.86
CA CYS A 107 -0.84 3.88 -2.80
C CYS A 107 -1.81 2.99 -3.58
N LEU A 108 -1.77 3.09 -4.91
CA LEU A 108 -2.56 2.30 -5.84
C LEU A 108 -1.68 1.24 -6.49
N ASN A 109 -2.18 0.01 -6.54
CA ASN A 109 -1.57 -1.09 -7.28
C ASN A 109 -2.50 -1.46 -8.44
N PRO A 110 -2.09 -1.29 -9.71
CA PRO A 110 -2.88 -1.73 -10.85
C PRO A 110 -3.05 -3.25 -10.83
N ILE A 111 -4.31 -3.71 -10.93
CA ILE A 111 -4.64 -5.14 -10.92
C ILE A 111 -4.84 -5.64 -12.34
N LYS A 112 -5.86 -5.10 -13.03
CA LYS A 112 -6.23 -5.46 -14.40
C LYS A 112 -6.80 -4.25 -15.13
N ILE A 113 -6.63 -4.23 -16.45
CA ILE A 113 -7.23 -3.23 -17.36
C ILE A 113 -8.12 -3.98 -18.34
N PHE A 114 -9.36 -3.53 -18.46
CA PHE A 114 -10.34 -4.09 -19.39
C PHE A 114 -10.53 -3.15 -20.58
N GLY A 115 -10.85 -3.72 -21.75
CA GLY A 115 -11.05 -2.94 -22.97
C GLY A 115 -12.39 -2.20 -23.07
N GLY A 116 -13.33 -2.47 -22.17
CA GLY A 116 -14.65 -1.84 -22.14
C GLY A 116 -14.98 -1.20 -20.79
N SER A 117 -16.14 -0.54 -20.74
CA SER A 117 -16.67 0.03 -19.51
C SER A 117 -17.18 -1.08 -18.59
N PHE A 118 -16.49 -1.29 -17.46
CA PHE A 118 -16.80 -2.33 -16.46
C PHE A 118 -16.82 -3.78 -16.98
N GLY A 119 -16.22 -4.04 -18.15
CA GLY A 119 -16.19 -5.38 -18.76
C GLY A 119 -15.36 -5.43 -20.04
N GLY A 120 -15.46 -6.55 -20.75
CA GLY A 120 -14.71 -6.79 -21.98
C GLY A 120 -13.40 -7.57 -21.76
N PRO A 121 -12.61 -7.77 -22.83
CA PRO A 121 -11.37 -8.54 -22.75
C PRO A 121 -10.34 -7.87 -21.84
N THR A 122 -9.55 -8.69 -21.14
CA THR A 122 -8.43 -8.20 -20.32
C THR A 122 -7.28 -7.79 -21.22
N LEU A 123 -6.96 -6.49 -21.22
CA LEU A 123 -5.86 -5.91 -22.00
C LEU A 123 -4.53 -5.98 -21.25
N TYR A 124 -4.58 -5.91 -19.92
CA TYR A 124 -3.42 -5.98 -19.05
C TYR A 124 -3.79 -6.65 -17.75
N GLU A 125 -2.90 -7.51 -17.25
CA GLU A 125 -2.98 -8.14 -15.95
C GLU A 125 -1.60 -8.04 -15.29
N ASN A 126 -1.56 -7.53 -14.06
CA ASN A 126 -0.32 -7.37 -13.33
C ASN A 126 0.14 -8.75 -12.78
N PRO A 127 1.27 -9.30 -13.25
CA PRO A 127 1.76 -10.61 -12.78
C PRO A 127 2.26 -10.58 -11.33
N PHE A 128 2.61 -9.42 -10.80
CA PHE A 128 3.13 -9.25 -9.44
C PHE A 128 2.03 -9.03 -8.40
N TYR A 129 0.79 -8.79 -8.83
CA TYR A 129 -0.31 -8.56 -7.91
C TYR A 129 -0.79 -9.89 -7.28
N VAL A 130 -0.64 -10.00 -5.96
CA VAL A 130 -1.24 -11.08 -5.18
C VAL A 130 -2.40 -10.53 -4.36
N SER A 131 -3.58 -11.14 -4.51
CA SER A 131 -4.75 -10.69 -3.77
C SER A 131 -4.56 -10.91 -2.26
N PRO A 132 -5.03 -9.98 -1.39
CA PRO A 132 -4.95 -10.16 0.06
C PRO A 132 -5.66 -11.44 0.54
N ASN A 133 -6.72 -11.86 -0.15
CA ASN A 133 -7.43 -13.10 0.14
C ASN A 133 -6.58 -14.34 -0.13
N GLN A 134 -5.79 -14.32 -1.21
CA GLN A 134 -4.83 -15.39 -1.51
C GLN A 134 -3.72 -15.44 -0.46
N ILE A 135 -3.21 -14.29 0.01
CA ILE A 135 -2.23 -14.24 1.10
C ILE A 135 -2.83 -14.85 2.38
N ARG A 136 -4.04 -14.44 2.77
CA ARG A 136 -4.75 -15.00 3.94
C ARG A 136 -5.00 -16.50 3.80
N ALA A 137 -5.39 -16.96 2.61
CA ALA A 137 -5.60 -18.37 2.33
C ALA A 137 -4.30 -19.18 2.43
N LEU A 138 -3.19 -18.65 1.91
CA LEU A 138 -1.86 -19.25 2.03
C LEU A 138 -1.39 -19.33 3.48
N GLU A 139 -1.59 -18.26 4.27
CA GLU A 139 -1.29 -18.28 5.70
C GLU A 139 -2.13 -19.31 6.44
N LYS A 140 -3.43 -19.38 6.16
CA LYS A 140 -4.33 -20.39 6.75
C LYS A 140 -3.88 -21.80 6.38
N ARG A 141 -3.49 -22.05 5.13
CA ARG A 141 -2.97 -23.34 4.66
C ARG A 141 -1.65 -23.71 5.34
N LYS A 142 -0.71 -22.75 5.51
CA LYS A 142 0.53 -22.95 6.27
C LYS A 142 0.24 -23.32 7.73
N LYS A 143 -0.77 -22.69 8.35
CA LYS A 143 -1.19 -22.97 9.74
C LYS A 143 -1.93 -24.32 9.88
N ALA A 144 -2.72 -24.73 8.88
CA ALA A 144 -3.50 -25.96 8.91
C ALA A 144 -2.65 -27.23 9.11
N GLY A 145 -1.41 -27.24 8.62
CA GLY A 145 -0.50 -28.38 8.80
C GLY A 145 0.01 -28.60 10.22
N LYS A 146 -0.13 -27.62 11.14
CA LYS A 146 0.39 -27.73 12.51
C LYS A 146 -0.28 -28.86 13.30
N TYR A 147 -1.60 -29.01 13.19
CA TYR A 147 -2.33 -30.05 13.90
C TYR A 147 -1.94 -31.46 13.41
N ALA A 148 -1.94 -31.67 12.08
CA ALA A 148 -1.52 -32.93 11.49
C ALA A 148 -0.07 -33.29 11.85
N LYS A 149 0.85 -32.31 11.86
CA LYS A 149 2.22 -32.51 12.35
C LYS A 149 2.27 -32.92 13.82
N LYS A 150 1.46 -32.28 14.69
CA LYS A 150 1.38 -32.62 16.12
C LYS A 150 0.87 -34.05 16.33
N VAL A 151 -0.16 -34.47 15.61
CA VAL A 151 -0.69 -35.83 15.67
C VAL A 151 0.37 -36.85 15.21
N LYS A 152 1.03 -36.60 14.06
CA LYS A 152 2.11 -37.46 13.57
C LYS A 152 3.28 -37.55 14.57
N ALA A 153 3.65 -36.45 15.21
CA ALA A 153 4.70 -36.44 16.24
C ALA A 153 4.30 -37.24 17.48
N LYS A 154 3.04 -37.14 17.93
CA LYS A 154 2.52 -37.93 19.06
C LYS A 154 2.54 -39.43 18.77
N VAL A 155 2.13 -39.83 17.57
CA VAL A 155 2.18 -41.24 17.12
C VAL A 155 3.62 -41.72 17.06
N ARG A 156 4.53 -40.94 16.46
CA ARG A 156 5.96 -41.28 16.39
C ARG A 156 6.58 -41.46 17.78
N ARG A 157 6.24 -40.58 18.73
CA ARG A 157 6.73 -40.70 20.11
C ARG A 157 6.26 -41.99 20.78
N LYS A 158 4.98 -42.34 20.62
CA LYS A 158 4.44 -43.61 21.15
C LYS A 158 5.11 -44.83 20.54
N MET A 159 5.34 -44.83 19.23
CA MET A 159 6.05 -45.93 18.56
C MET A 159 7.49 -46.05 19.10
N HIS A 160 8.19 -44.93 19.26
CA HIS A 160 9.53 -44.92 19.86
C HIS A 160 9.54 -45.40 21.32
N GLU A 161 8.55 -45.00 22.14
CA GLU A 161 8.38 -45.49 23.52
C GLU A 161 8.12 -47.01 23.56
N MET A 162 7.39 -47.55 22.57
CA MET A 162 7.13 -49.00 22.43
C MET A 162 8.34 -49.78 21.90
N GLU A 163 9.10 -49.21 20.97
CA GLU A 163 10.29 -49.84 20.38
C GLU A 163 11.49 -49.81 21.35
N ASN A 164 11.60 -48.79 22.19
CA ASN A 164 12.62 -48.66 23.23
C ASN A 164 12.05 -48.96 24.63
N THR A 165 11.38 -50.10 24.81
CA THR A 165 11.11 -50.62 26.15
C THR A 165 12.43 -51.02 26.80
N LEU A 166 12.81 -50.31 27.86
CA LEU A 166 13.97 -50.68 28.67
C LEU A 166 13.73 -52.07 29.28
N GLU A 167 14.75 -52.91 29.26
CA GLU A 167 14.69 -54.19 29.95
C GLU A 167 14.43 -53.94 31.44
N PRO A 168 13.60 -54.76 32.09
CA PRO A 168 13.38 -54.67 33.53
C PRO A 168 14.73 -54.80 34.25
N ASP A 169 15.04 -53.83 35.10
CA ASP A 169 16.24 -53.89 35.93
C ASP A 169 16.10 -55.05 36.94
N GLU A 170 16.94 -56.07 36.81
CA GLU A 170 16.92 -57.28 37.63
C GLU A 170 17.10 -57.00 39.13
N PHE A 171 17.62 -55.82 39.50
CA PHE A 171 17.85 -55.41 40.90
C PHE A 171 16.82 -54.40 41.44
N ALA A 172 15.74 -54.11 40.70
CA ALA A 172 14.77 -53.07 41.06
C ALA A 172 14.03 -53.31 42.40
N ASP A 173 13.94 -54.56 42.86
CA ASP A 173 13.27 -54.93 44.12
C ASP A 173 14.22 -55.08 45.31
N LEU A 174 15.54 -54.92 45.13
CA LEU A 174 16.54 -55.13 46.19
C LEU A 174 16.42 -54.14 47.37
N TRP A 175 15.75 -53.00 47.15
CA TRP A 175 15.68 -51.88 48.10
C TRP A 175 14.24 -51.53 48.54
N LYS A 176 13.23 -52.36 48.24
CA LYS A 176 11.82 -52.07 48.56
C LYS A 176 11.32 -52.65 49.89
N GLY A 177 12.20 -53.16 50.74
CA GLY A 177 11.83 -53.69 52.05
C GLY A 177 12.86 -53.33 53.12
N GLU A 178 12.81 -52.09 53.61
CA GLU A 178 13.27 -51.68 54.94
C GLU A 178 12.74 -50.26 55.20
N ASP A 179 11.49 -50.19 55.68
CA ASP A 179 10.95 -49.23 56.68
C ASP A 179 9.43 -49.44 56.88
#